data_AF-A0A3D0ZYT2-F1
#
_entry.id   AF-A0A3D0ZYT2-F1
#
_cell.length_a   1.000
_cell.length_b   1.000
_cell.length_c   1.000
_cell.angle_alpha   90.00
_cell.angle_beta   90.00
_cell.angle_gamma   90.00
#
_symmetry.space_group_name_H-M   'P 1'
#
loop_
_entity.id
_entity.type
_entity.pdbx_description
1 polymer ?
#
loop_
_entity_poly.entity_id
_entity_poly.type
_entity_poly.pdbx_seq_one_letter_code
_entity_poly.pdbx_strand_id
1 'polypeptide(L)'
;PADTFQEKAEPYMSWATTEYVYLDGELPVVPLTLNDAFPTTRSGFHKTTLLAALRDQRDRETFIDYWLNDHAPRATQRQQEAGALRYVVSISQEPDEPFVGMAEIYFDGAESAHRYFSARERDRLEDWMDPDSTLVLTSQTEMIGIP
;
A
#
# COMPACT_ATOMS: atom_id res chain seq x y z
N PRO A 1 25.89 19.19 -6.27
CA PRO A 1 26.97 18.20 -6.00
C PRO A 1 26.39 16.81 -6.19
N ALA A 2 26.91 16.00 -7.11
CA ALA A 2 26.26 14.75 -7.58
C ALA A 2 25.99 13.66 -6.51
N ASP A 3 26.27 13.97 -5.24
CA ASP A 3 26.44 13.02 -4.14
C ASP A 3 25.41 13.22 -3.03
N THR A 4 24.51 14.21 -3.12
CA THR A 4 23.45 14.36 -2.11
C THR A 4 22.19 13.67 -2.58
N PHE A 5 21.76 12.65 -1.84
CA PHE A 5 20.45 12.00 -1.98
C PHE A 5 19.31 13.03 -2.09
N GLN A 6 19.47 14.18 -1.44
CA GLN A 6 18.52 15.31 -1.46
C GLN A 6 18.47 16.08 -2.79
N GLU A 7 19.52 16.06 -3.63
CA GLU A 7 19.45 16.64 -5.00
C GLU A 7 18.75 15.70 -6.00
N LYS A 8 18.65 14.40 -5.68
CA LYS A 8 17.98 13.39 -6.53
C LYS A 8 16.64 12.90 -6.01
N ALA A 9 16.37 13.09 -4.73
CA ALA A 9 15.03 12.96 -4.20
C ALA A 9 14.20 14.07 -4.85
N GLU A 10 13.26 13.69 -5.70
CA GLU A 10 12.18 14.59 -6.10
C GLU A 10 11.63 15.26 -4.82
N PRO A 11 11.24 16.55 -4.89
CA PRO A 11 10.80 17.27 -3.70
C PRO A 11 9.78 16.42 -2.97
N TYR A 12 10.03 16.17 -1.68
CA TYR A 12 9.12 15.43 -0.82
C TYR A 12 7.72 16.02 -1.00
N MET A 13 6.87 15.30 -1.72
CA MET A 13 5.51 15.70 -1.98
C MET A 13 4.70 15.16 -0.81
N SER A 14 4.24 16.07 0.06
CA SER A 14 3.33 15.71 1.12
C SER A 14 2.04 15.22 0.50
N TRP A 15 1.81 13.91 0.52
CA TRP A 15 0.55 13.33 0.08
C TRP A 15 -0.32 13.11 1.32
N ALA A 16 -1.25 14.03 1.56
CA ALA A 16 -2.16 13.94 2.69
C ALA A 16 -3.23 12.87 2.40
N THR A 17 -3.33 11.86 3.26
CA THR A 17 -4.26 10.76 3.10
C THR A 17 -5.08 10.48 4.35
N THR A 18 -6.31 10.00 4.18
CA THR A 18 -7.11 9.40 5.24
C THR A 18 -6.96 7.88 5.19
N GLU A 19 -6.49 7.28 6.29
CA GLU A 19 -6.22 5.84 6.39
C GLU A 19 -7.45 5.05 6.89
N TYR A 20 -7.69 3.89 6.27
CA TYR A 20 -8.70 2.91 6.62
C TYR A 20 -8.05 1.53 6.79
N VAL A 21 -8.00 1.03 8.02
CA VAL A 21 -7.42 -0.28 8.36
C VAL A 21 -8.51 -1.34 8.30
N TYR A 22 -8.34 -2.32 7.41
CA TYR A 22 -9.29 -3.43 7.22
C TYR A 22 -8.83 -4.74 7.86
N LEU A 23 -7.51 -4.93 7.96
CA LEU A 23 -6.89 -6.04 8.67
C LEU A 23 -5.73 -5.50 9.50
N ASP A 24 -5.75 -5.78 10.80
CA ASP A 24 -4.81 -5.26 11.79
C ASP A 24 -4.15 -6.40 12.59
N GLY A 25 -3.44 -7.28 11.89
CA GLY A 25 -2.66 -8.35 12.51
C GLY A 25 -1.26 -7.90 12.93
N GLU A 26 -0.59 -8.74 13.71
CA GLU A 26 0.78 -8.46 14.16
C GLU A 26 1.75 -8.46 12.98
N LEU A 27 2.52 -7.38 12.84
CA LEU A 27 3.61 -7.29 11.90
C LEU A 27 4.93 -7.58 12.61
N PRO A 28 5.70 -8.60 12.17
CA PRO A 28 6.93 -9.00 12.85
C PRO A 28 7.95 -7.86 12.82
N VAL A 29 8.58 -7.58 13.96
CA VAL A 29 9.71 -6.64 14.07
C VAL A 29 10.94 -7.46 14.40
N VAL A 30 11.95 -7.40 13.54
CA VAL A 30 13.27 -7.99 13.82
C VAL A 30 14.20 -6.83 14.21
N PRO A 31 14.56 -6.67 15.50
CA PRO A 31 15.47 -5.61 15.92
C PRO A 31 16.85 -5.77 15.28
N LEU A 32 17.46 -4.66 14.87
CA LEU A 32 18.88 -4.66 14.48
C LEU A 32 19.74 -4.87 15.73
N THR A 33 20.72 -5.77 15.66
CA THR A 33 21.53 -6.20 16.81
C THR A 33 22.85 -5.41 16.98
N LEU A 34 23.00 -4.30 16.25
CA LEU A 34 24.19 -3.45 16.31
C LEU A 34 23.96 -2.29 17.30
N ASN A 35 24.59 -2.35 18.48
CA ASN A 35 24.70 -1.30 19.50
C ASN A 35 23.37 -0.61 19.86
N ASP A 36 22.57 -1.28 20.69
CA ASP A 36 21.16 -1.07 21.04
C ASP A 36 20.55 0.33 20.80
N ALA A 37 19.72 0.40 19.75
CA ALA A 37 18.87 1.52 19.37
C ALA A 37 17.45 1.01 19.05
N PHE A 38 16.44 1.89 19.06
CA PHE A 38 15.08 1.57 18.63
C PHE A 38 15.08 1.17 17.15
N PRO A 39 14.38 0.08 16.74
CA PRO A 39 14.33 -0.31 15.34
C PRO A 39 13.68 0.82 14.53
N THR A 40 14.46 1.51 13.71
CA THR A 40 13.93 2.51 12.78
C THR A 40 13.22 1.86 11.59
N THR A 41 13.43 0.55 11.41
CA THR A 41 12.82 -0.28 10.38
C THR A 41 12.24 -1.57 10.94
N ARG A 42 11.07 -1.95 10.43
CA ARG A 42 10.50 -3.30 10.53
C ARG A 42 10.88 -4.12 9.30
N SER A 43 11.10 -5.42 9.46
CA SER A 43 11.40 -6.36 8.37
C SER A 43 10.86 -7.75 8.70
N GLY A 44 10.97 -8.70 7.76
CA GLY A 44 10.46 -10.07 7.95
C GLY A 44 9.04 -10.27 7.44
N PHE A 45 8.61 -9.39 6.53
CA PHE A 45 7.35 -9.46 5.82
C PHE A 45 7.60 -9.21 4.32
N HIS A 46 6.57 -9.43 3.51
CA HIS A 46 6.49 -8.93 2.14
C HIS A 46 5.31 -7.97 2.05
N LYS A 47 5.57 -6.72 1.68
CA LYS A 47 4.54 -5.70 1.44
C LYS A 47 4.37 -5.48 -0.05
N THR A 48 3.13 -5.43 -0.49
CA THR A 48 2.75 -4.92 -1.81
C THR A 48 1.98 -3.62 -1.61
N THR A 49 2.44 -2.56 -2.26
CA THR A 49 1.79 -1.24 -2.27
C THR A 49 1.29 -0.96 -3.68
N LEU A 50 0.00 -0.72 -3.83
CA LEU A 50 -0.63 -0.28 -5.06
C LEU A 50 -0.98 1.20 -4.93
N LEU A 51 -0.51 2.04 -5.86
CA LEU A 51 -0.91 3.44 -5.99
C LEU A 51 -1.91 3.55 -7.15
N ALA A 52 -3.17 3.82 -6.84
CA ALA A 52 -4.25 3.80 -7.81
C ALA A 52 -4.33 5.14 -8.55
N ALA A 53 -4.12 5.10 -9.87
CA ALA A 53 -4.38 6.23 -10.76
C ALA A 53 -5.72 6.02 -11.48
N LEU A 54 -6.51 7.08 -11.64
CA LEU A 54 -7.78 7.03 -12.37
C LEU A 54 -7.58 7.31 -13.85
N ARG A 55 -8.37 6.64 -14.70
CA ARG A 55 -8.47 7.01 -16.13
C ARG A 55 -9.13 8.38 -16.30
N ASP A 56 -10.13 8.65 -15.48
CA ASP A 56 -10.92 9.86 -15.51
C ASP A 56 -11.21 10.33 -14.07
N GLN A 57 -10.80 11.56 -13.77
CA GLN A 57 -11.00 12.14 -12.44
C GLN A 57 -12.48 12.35 -12.09
N ARG A 58 -13.39 12.36 -13.08
CA ARG A 58 -14.83 12.43 -12.85
C ARG A 58 -15.38 11.22 -12.10
N ASP A 59 -14.68 10.08 -12.16
CA ASP A 59 -15.10 8.84 -11.50
C ASP A 59 -14.61 8.75 -10.04
N ARG A 60 -13.84 9.73 -9.55
CA ARG A 60 -13.16 9.69 -8.25
C ARG A 60 -14.07 9.31 -7.10
N GLU A 61 -15.22 9.97 -6.95
CA GLU A 61 -16.13 9.71 -5.84
C GLU A 61 -16.75 8.31 -5.92
N THR A 62 -17.14 7.89 -7.12
CA THR A 62 -17.71 6.54 -7.36
C THR A 62 -16.66 5.46 -7.10
N PHE A 63 -15.43 5.70 -7.51
CA PHE A 63 -14.31 4.80 -7.27
C PHE A 63 -13.99 4.67 -5.78
N ILE A 64 -13.91 5.80 -5.04
CA ILE A 64 -13.66 5.78 -3.58
C ILE A 64 -14.79 5.04 -2.86
N ASP A 65 -16.05 5.33 -3.18
CA ASP A 65 -17.20 4.67 -2.57
C ASP A 65 -17.14 3.15 -2.79
N TYR A 66 -16.97 2.71 -4.05
CA TYR A 66 -16.84 1.30 -4.38
C TYR A 66 -15.61 0.66 -3.72
N TRP A 67 -14.47 1.36 -3.67
CA TRP A 67 -13.26 0.85 -3.03
C TRP A 67 -13.52 0.57 -1.56
N LEU A 68 -14.03 1.55 -0.82
CA LEU A 68 -14.16 1.46 0.63
C LEU A 68 -15.31 0.55 1.06
N ASN A 69 -16.43 0.55 0.34
CA ASN A 69 -17.66 -0.11 0.76
C ASN A 69 -17.86 -1.51 0.14
N ASP A 70 -17.28 -1.79 -1.03
CA ASP A 70 -17.47 -3.07 -1.73
C ASP A 70 -16.17 -3.85 -1.93
N HIS A 71 -15.13 -3.20 -2.46
CA HIS A 71 -13.89 -3.89 -2.81
C HIS A 71 -13.09 -4.29 -1.57
N ALA A 72 -12.73 -3.32 -0.74
CA ALA A 72 -11.83 -3.54 0.39
C ALA A 72 -12.38 -4.57 1.39
N PRO A 73 -13.68 -4.59 1.77
CA PRO A 73 -14.23 -5.65 2.60
C PRO A 73 -14.10 -7.06 1.99
N ARG A 74 -14.43 -7.22 0.70
CA ARG A 74 -14.31 -8.51 -0.01
C ARG A 74 -12.86 -8.94 -0.23
N ALA A 75 -11.96 -7.98 -0.44
CA ALA A 75 -10.53 -8.24 -0.56
C ALA A 75 -9.97 -8.72 0.78
N THR A 76 -10.37 -8.10 1.88
CA THR A 76 -9.96 -8.46 3.25
C THR A 76 -10.25 -9.91 3.58
N GLN A 77 -11.45 -10.40 3.27
CA GLN A 77 -11.80 -11.81 3.49
C GLN A 77 -10.83 -12.76 2.78
N ARG A 78 -10.55 -12.51 1.50
CA ARG A 78 -9.61 -13.33 0.71
C ARG A 78 -8.17 -13.21 1.18
N GLN A 79 -7.76 -12.02 1.61
CA GLN A 79 -6.43 -11.77 2.15
C GLN A 79 -6.22 -12.53 3.46
N GLN A 80 -7.22 -12.55 4.35
CA GLN A 80 -7.19 -13.36 5.57
C GLN A 80 -7.05 -14.85 5.26
N GLU A 81 -7.83 -15.37 4.29
CA GLU A 81 -7.71 -16.76 3.84
C GLU A 81 -6.32 -17.09 3.27
N ALA A 82 -5.65 -16.10 2.66
CA ALA A 82 -4.30 -16.22 2.14
C ALA A 82 -3.18 -15.97 3.19
N GLY A 83 -3.54 -15.68 4.44
CA GLY A 83 -2.58 -15.42 5.52
C GLY A 83 -1.94 -14.02 5.48
N ALA A 84 -2.61 -13.03 4.89
CA ALA A 84 -2.18 -11.64 5.03
C ALA A 84 -2.16 -11.23 6.51
N LEU A 85 -1.20 -10.38 6.86
CA LEU A 85 -0.98 -9.88 8.20
C LEU A 85 -1.70 -8.54 8.42
N ARG A 86 -1.69 -7.67 7.42
CA ARG A 86 -2.28 -6.32 7.49
C ARG A 86 -2.77 -5.90 6.12
N TYR A 87 -3.88 -5.16 6.09
CA TYR A 87 -4.41 -4.51 4.90
C TYR A 87 -4.92 -3.13 5.25
N VAL A 88 -4.38 -2.13 4.55
CA VAL A 88 -4.68 -0.72 4.73
C VAL A 88 -5.02 -0.10 3.38
N VAL A 89 -6.04 0.75 3.36
CA VAL A 89 -6.34 1.62 2.23
C VAL A 89 -6.22 3.07 2.70
N SER A 90 -5.43 3.88 2.01
CA SER A 90 -5.30 5.31 2.31
C SER A 90 -5.78 6.12 1.12
N ILE A 91 -6.78 6.99 1.35
CA ILE A 91 -7.40 7.79 0.29
C ILE A 91 -6.82 9.20 0.31
N SER A 92 -6.43 9.70 -0.86
CA SER A 92 -5.98 11.07 -1.03
C SER A 92 -7.04 12.05 -0.52
N GLN A 93 -6.64 13.01 0.32
CA GLN A 93 -7.54 14.06 0.79
C GLN A 93 -7.81 15.10 -0.30
N GLU A 94 -6.84 15.30 -1.18
CA GLU A 94 -6.93 16.27 -2.28
C GLU A 94 -7.30 15.58 -3.61
N PRO A 95 -8.12 16.23 -4.45
CA PRO A 95 -8.57 15.67 -5.73
C PRO A 95 -7.52 15.78 -6.86
N ASP A 96 -6.57 16.71 -6.75
CA ASP A 96 -5.59 17.01 -7.82
C ASP A 96 -4.30 16.17 -7.72
N GLU A 97 -4.30 15.17 -6.83
CA GLU A 97 -3.16 14.26 -6.66
C GLU A 97 -3.10 13.24 -7.80
N PRO A 98 -1.89 12.78 -8.19
CA PRO A 98 -1.73 11.81 -9.28
C PRO A 98 -2.36 10.45 -8.95
N PHE A 99 -2.53 10.15 -7.66
CA PHE A 99 -3.15 8.94 -7.16
C PHE A 99 -4.35 9.27 -6.28
N VAL A 100 -5.47 8.59 -6.52
CA VAL A 100 -6.68 8.73 -5.71
C VAL A 100 -6.51 8.06 -4.34
N GLY A 101 -5.63 7.06 -4.23
CA GLY A 101 -5.34 6.38 -2.98
C GLY A 101 -4.31 5.27 -3.16
N MET A 102 -3.96 4.65 -2.05
CA MET A 102 -3.07 3.49 -2.00
C MET A 102 -3.68 2.32 -1.25
N ALA A 103 -3.38 1.10 -1.69
CA ALA A 103 -3.59 -0.11 -0.92
C ALA A 103 -2.24 -0.68 -0.49
N GLU A 104 -2.11 -1.05 0.77
CA GLU A 104 -0.95 -1.74 1.31
C GLU A 104 -1.36 -3.07 1.91
N ILE A 105 -0.79 -4.16 1.39
CA ILE A 105 -1.06 -5.52 1.85
C ILE A 105 0.24 -6.14 2.32
N TYR A 106 0.22 -6.68 3.55
CA TYR A 106 1.38 -7.26 4.22
C TYR A 106 1.20 -8.76 4.32
N PHE A 107 2.24 -9.51 3.99
CA PHE A 107 2.31 -10.97 4.08
C PHE A 107 3.53 -11.39 4.89
N ASP A 108 3.53 -12.60 5.43
CA ASP A 108 4.69 -13.21 6.09
C ASP A 108 5.89 -13.43 5.15
N GLY A 109 5.64 -13.50 3.83
CA GLY A 109 6.68 -13.63 2.82
C GLY A 109 6.17 -13.55 1.39
N ALA A 110 7.11 -13.55 0.44
CA ALA A 110 6.83 -13.41 -0.99
C ALA A 110 5.98 -14.57 -1.57
N GLU A 111 6.08 -15.77 -1.00
CA GLU A 111 5.30 -16.93 -1.44
C GLU A 111 3.80 -16.75 -1.14
N SER A 112 3.45 -16.27 0.05
CA SER A 112 2.06 -15.98 0.42
C SER A 112 1.47 -14.85 -0.42
N ALA A 113 2.26 -13.80 -0.68
CA ALA A 113 1.88 -12.74 -1.62
C ALA A 113 1.64 -13.30 -3.02
N HIS A 114 2.56 -14.12 -3.54
CA HIS A 114 2.44 -14.73 -4.86
C HIS A 114 1.19 -15.60 -4.99
N ARG A 115 0.89 -16.44 -3.98
CA ARG A 115 -0.33 -17.27 -3.95
C ARG A 115 -1.58 -16.41 -4.00
N TYR A 116 -1.65 -15.34 -3.21
CA TYR A 116 -2.78 -14.42 -3.20
C TYR A 116 -2.99 -13.74 -4.56
N PHE A 117 -1.96 -13.10 -5.11
CA PHE A 117 -2.09 -12.35 -6.36
C PHE A 117 -2.29 -13.24 -7.59
N SER A 118 -1.78 -14.48 -7.58
CA SER A 118 -1.98 -15.43 -8.68
C SER A 118 -3.39 -16.02 -8.70
N ALA A 119 -4.07 -16.09 -7.56
CA ALA A 119 -5.46 -16.54 -7.45
C ALA A 119 -6.47 -15.40 -7.61
N ARG A 120 -6.00 -14.16 -7.76
CA ARG A 120 -6.85 -12.96 -7.82
C ARG A 120 -7.63 -12.92 -9.13
N GLU A 121 -8.94 -12.79 -9.02
CA GLU A 121 -9.81 -12.50 -10.15
C GLU A 121 -9.83 -11.00 -10.45
N ARG A 122 -10.14 -10.65 -11.70
CA ARG A 122 -10.37 -9.25 -12.09
C ARG A 122 -11.52 -8.67 -11.27
N ASP A 123 -11.32 -7.48 -10.74
CA ASP A 123 -12.35 -6.75 -10.00
C ASP A 123 -12.86 -5.55 -10.81
N ARG A 124 -14.11 -5.13 -10.53
CA ARG A 124 -14.70 -3.94 -11.16
C ARG A 124 -13.91 -2.66 -10.85
N LEU A 125 -13.21 -2.64 -9.73
CA LEU A 125 -12.32 -1.53 -9.35
C LEU A 125 -11.31 -1.19 -10.48
N GLU A 126 -10.87 -2.18 -11.26
CA GLU A 126 -9.94 -2.01 -12.37
C GLU A 126 -10.54 -1.26 -13.59
N ASP A 127 -11.87 -1.16 -13.67
CA ASP A 127 -12.54 -0.50 -14.80
C ASP A 127 -12.30 1.03 -14.79
N TRP A 128 -12.14 1.61 -13.60
CA TRP A 128 -11.85 3.04 -13.41
C TRP A 128 -10.36 3.36 -13.38
N MET A 129 -9.51 2.36 -13.18
CA MET A 129 -8.07 2.55 -13.02
C MET A 129 -7.35 2.68 -14.36
N ASP A 130 -6.40 3.60 -14.42
CA ASP A 130 -5.43 3.69 -15.51
C ASP A 130 -4.27 2.72 -15.24
N PRO A 131 -4.13 1.63 -16.01
CA PRO A 131 -3.08 0.63 -15.80
C PRO A 131 -1.68 1.16 -16.12
N ASP A 132 -1.55 2.17 -16.98
CA ASP A 132 -0.25 2.70 -17.38
C ASP A 132 0.29 3.69 -16.33
N SER A 133 -0.63 4.33 -15.59
CA SER A 133 -0.31 5.28 -14.51
C SER A 133 -0.34 4.65 -13.11
N THR A 134 -1.05 3.54 -12.92
CA THR A 134 -1.11 2.81 -11.65
C THR A 134 0.24 2.15 -11.36
N LEU A 135 0.74 2.31 -10.13
CA LEU A 135 2.00 1.71 -9.70
C LEU A 135 1.77 0.56 -8.74
N VAL A 136 2.55 -0.51 -8.91
CA VAL A 136 2.64 -1.61 -7.94
C VAL A 136 4.10 -1.73 -7.51
N LEU A 137 4.32 -1.54 -6.22
CA LEU A 137 5.61 -1.56 -5.56
C LEU A 137 5.64 -2.71 -4.58
N THR A 138 6.83 -3.28 -4.37
CA THR A 138 7.03 -4.28 -3.31
C THR A 138 8.16 -3.86 -2.39
N SER A 139 8.02 -4.15 -1.10
CA SER A 139 9.07 -3.92 -0.12
C SER A 139 9.12 -5.06 0.91
N GLN A 140 10.29 -5.24 1.53
CA GLN A 140 10.50 -6.19 2.62
C GLN A 140 10.86 -5.49 3.93
N THR A 141 10.82 -4.16 3.90
CA THR A 141 11.15 -3.27 5.01
C THR A 141 10.18 -2.10 5.04
N GLU A 142 9.86 -1.61 6.23
CA GLU A 142 9.00 -0.46 6.52
C GLU A 142 9.68 0.40 7.59
N MET A 143 9.70 1.72 7.44
CA MET A 143 10.17 2.62 8.49
C MET A 143 9.08 2.75 9.56
N ILE A 144 9.39 2.48 10.83
CA ILE A 144 8.42 2.49 11.95
C ILE A 144 8.70 3.61 12.97
N GLY A 145 9.50 4.61 12.60
CA GLY A 145 10.06 5.59 13.54
C GLY A 145 10.26 7.01 13.01
N ILE A 146 9.43 7.47 12.05
CA ILE A 146 9.36 8.90 11.72
C ILE A 146 8.12 9.46 12.44
N PRO A 147 8.27 10.34 13.44
CA PRO A 147 7.16 10.92 14.19
C PRO A 147 6.26 11.81 13.32
#